data_AF-A0AAQ4QH74-F1
#
_entry.id   AF-A0AAQ4QH74-F1
#
_cell.length_a   1.000
_cell.length_b   1.000
_cell.length_c   1.000
_cell.angle_alpha   90.00
_cell.angle_beta   90.00
_cell.angle_gamma   90.00
#
_symmetry.space_group_name_H-M   'P 1'
#
loop_
_entity.id
_entity.type
_entity.pdbx_description
1 polymer ?
#
loop_
_entity_poly.entity_id
_entity_poly.type
_entity_poly.pdbx_seq_one_letter_code
_entity_poly.pdbx_strand_id
1 'polypeptide(L)' 'MADISASNTGFALELLRTLSQASPAGNIFVSPLSISSALAMVYLGAKGDTAAQMAKVSTHSIMAVGPAVSNIQPKR' A
#
# COMPACT_ATOMS: atom_id res chain seq x y z
N MET A 1 5.10 0.70 -16.83
CA MET A 1 4.59 1.93 -16.17
C MET A 1 3.07 1.92 -15.97
N ALA A 2 2.26 1.41 -16.91
CA ALA A 2 0.79 1.38 -16.79
C ALA A 2 0.27 0.55 -15.59
N ASP A 3 0.97 -0.54 -15.23
CA ASP A 3 0.56 -1.42 -14.12
C ASP A 3 0.61 -0.69 -12.77
N ILE A 4 1.63 0.15 -12.56
CA ILE A 4 1.81 0.92 -11.33
C ILE A 4 0.67 1.94 -11.16
N SER A 5 0.33 2.65 -12.24
CA SER A 5 -0.76 3.60 -12.23
C SER A 5 -2.12 2.94 -12.00
N ALA A 6 -2.38 1.80 -12.64
CA ALA A 6 -3.62 1.05 -12.46
C ALA A 6 -3.75 0.57 -11.00
N SER A 7 -2.66 0.11 -10.42
CA SER A 7 -2.68 -0.44 -9.09
C SER A 7 -2.69 0.62 -7.98
N ASN A 8 -2.05 1.76 -8.18
CA ASN A 8 -2.22 2.95 -7.34
C ASN A 8 -3.65 3.49 -7.40
N THR A 9 -4.28 3.44 -8.58
CA THR A 9 -5.68 3.83 -8.74
C THR A 9 -6.60 2.86 -8.00
N GLY A 10 -6.34 1.55 -8.08
CA GLY A 10 -7.08 0.54 -7.31
C GLY A 10 -7.01 0.79 -5.80
N PHE A 11 -5.81 1.01 -5.25
CA PHE A 11 -5.61 1.37 -3.85
C PHE A 11 -6.33 2.67 -3.48
N ALA A 12 -6.23 3.72 -4.31
CA ALA A 12 -6.89 5.00 -4.10
C ALA A 12 -8.42 4.87 -3.99
N LEU A 13 -9.03 4.06 -4.86
CA LEU A 13 -10.47 3.84 -4.87
C LEU A 13 -10.92 3.05 -3.62
N GLU A 14 -10.19 2.01 -3.23
CA GLU A 14 -10.50 1.24 -2.01
C GLU A 14 -10.34 2.08 -0.74
N LEU A 15 -9.30 2.91 -0.68
CA LEU A 15 -9.08 3.85 0.42
C LEU A 15 -10.23 4.87 0.50
N LEU A 16 -10.60 5.48 -0.63
CA LEU A 16 -11.69 6.45 -0.68
C LEU A 16 -13.03 5.82 -0.27
N ARG A 17 -13.34 4.61 -0.75
CA ARG A 17 -14.55 3.87 -0.35
C ARG A 17 -14.59 3.58 1.14
N THR A 18 -13.45 3.17 1.71
CA THR A 18 -13.35 2.87 3.14
C THR A 18 -13.59 4.14 3.95
N LEU A 19 -12.97 5.26 3.56
CA LEU A 19 -13.16 6.56 4.21
C LEU A 19 -14.57 7.09 4.02
N SER A 20 -15.20 6.87 2.86
CA SER A 20 -16.59 7.29 2.61
C SER A 20 -17.59 6.52 3.44
N GLN A 21 -17.33 5.24 3.70
CA GLN A 21 -18.15 4.45 4.63
C GLN A 21 -17.97 4.92 6.08
N ALA A 22 -16.74 5.29 6.47
CA ALA A 22 -16.46 5.80 7.81
C ALA A 22 -16.99 7.23 8.05
N SER A 23 -17.12 8.05 7.00
CA SER A 23 -17.59 9.44 7.06
C SER A 23 -18.56 9.74 5.92
N PRO A 24 -19.81 9.24 5.99
CA PRO A 24 -20.76 9.26 4.86
C PRO A 24 -21.30 10.64 4.49
N ALA A 25 -21.19 11.63 5.37
CA ALA A 25 -21.70 12.99 5.14
C ALA A 25 -20.61 14.07 5.20
N GLY A 26 -19.33 13.68 5.26
CA GLY A 26 -18.19 14.59 5.38
C GLY A 26 -17.42 14.73 4.06
N ASN A 27 -16.75 15.87 3.89
CA ASN A 27 -15.79 16.03 2.80
C ASN A 27 -14.55 15.16 3.07
N ILE A 28 -14.18 14.32 2.12
CA ILE A 28 -13.01 13.45 2.21
C ILE A 28 -11.97 13.93 1.20
N PHE A 29 -10.83 14.39 1.73
CA PHE A 29 -9.70 14.83 0.92
C PHE A 29 -8.43 14.12 1.42
N VAL A 30 -7.87 13.24 0.58
CA VAL A 30 -6.68 12.45 0.90
C VAL A 30 -5.77 12.36 -0.31
N SER A 31 -4.48 12.08 -0.08
CA SER A 31 -3.49 11.82 -1.13
C SER A 31 -3.07 10.34 -1.11
N PRO A 32 -3.69 9.49 -1.95
CA PRO A 32 -3.41 8.05 -1.97
C PRO A 32 -1.95 7.73 -2.26
N LEU A 33 -1.32 8.46 -3.20
CA LEU A 33 0.08 8.24 -3.57
C LEU A 33 1.05 8.54 -2.41
N SER A 34 0.78 9.60 -1.66
CA SER A 34 1.60 9.96 -0.49
C SER A 34 1.47 8.89 0.61
N ILE A 35 0.25 8.41 0.85
CA ILE A 35 -0.02 7.33 1.81
C ILE A 35 0.66 6.03 1.37
N SER A 36 0.56 5.63 0.10
CA SER A 36 1.27 4.45 -0.44
C SER A 36 2.78 4.57 -0.25
N SER A 37 3.35 5.76 -0.46
CA SER A 37 4.79 6.01 -0.29
C SER A 37 5.22 5.91 1.17
N ALA A 38 4.41 6.46 2.09
CA ALA A 38 4.65 6.33 3.52
C ALA A 38 4.54 4.87 3.98
N LEU A 39 3.52 4.14 3.52
CA LEU A 39 3.34 2.72 3.82
C LEU A 39 4.49 1.86 3.29
N ALA A 40 5.05 2.20 2.12
CA ALA A 40 6.23 1.53 1.58
C ALA A 40 7.45 1.72 2.50
N MET A 41 7.69 2.92 3.03
CA MET A 41 8.77 3.17 3.99
C MET A 41 8.56 2.42 5.31
N VAL A 42 7.33 2.37 5.82
CA VAL A 42 7.01 1.63 7.05
C VAL A 42 7.15 0.12 6.82
N TYR A 43 6.79 -0.38 5.64
CA TYR A 43 6.95 -1.79 5.27
C TYR A 43 8.42 -2.22 5.31
N LEU A 44 9.35 -1.37 4.86
CA LEU A 44 10.78 -1.65 4.92
C LEU A 44 11.31 -1.80 6.36
N GLY A 45 10.64 -1.21 7.35
CA GLY A 45 10.96 -1.34 8.77
C GLY A 45 10.20 -2.47 9.50
N ALA A 46 9.16 -3.04 8.89
CA ALA A 46 8.32 -4.05 9.51
C ALA A 46 8.94 -5.46 9.40
N LYS A 47 8.64 -6.35 10.35
CA LYS A 47 9.08 -7.76 10.35
C LYS A 47 7.93 -8.70 10.67
N GLY A 48 8.09 -9.98 10.30
CA GLY A 48 7.12 -11.04 10.60
C GLY A 48 5.75 -10.78 9.98
N ASP A 49 4.70 -11.09 10.74
CA ASP A 49 3.31 -11.01 10.28
C ASP A 49 2.87 -9.58 9.93
N THR A 50 3.44 -8.57 10.60
CA THR A 50 3.18 -7.16 10.30
C THR A 50 3.63 -6.80 8.90
N ALA A 51 4.82 -7.24 8.48
CA ALA A 51 5.29 -7.05 7.12
C ALA A 51 4.39 -7.78 6.12
N ALA A 52 3.97 -9.02 6.41
CA ALA A 52 3.10 -9.79 5.53
C ALA A 52 1.71 -9.12 5.32
N GLN A 53 1.13 -8.56 6.38
CA GLN A 53 -0.13 -7.81 6.30
C GLN A 53 0.03 -6.50 5.53
N MET A 54 1.10 -5.75 5.79
CA MET A 54 1.42 -4.52 5.06
C MET A 54 1.70 -4.79 3.58
N ALA A 55 2.38 -5.89 3.26
CA ALA A 55 2.55 -6.34 1.89
C ALA A 55 1.18 -6.57 1.26
N LYS A 56 0.26 -7.30 1.90
CA LYS A 56 -1.09 -7.57 1.37
C LYS A 56 -1.89 -6.31 1.01
N VAL A 57 -1.77 -5.25 1.81
CA VAL A 57 -2.41 -3.95 1.56
C VAL A 57 -1.66 -3.15 0.49
N SER A 58 -0.33 -3.27 0.46
CA SER A 58 0.54 -2.50 -0.45
C SER A 58 0.80 -3.19 -1.79
N THR A 59 0.49 -4.49 -1.96
CA THR A 59 0.85 -5.32 -3.14
C THR A 59 0.39 -4.73 -4.45
N HIS A 60 -0.69 -3.96 -4.40
CA HIS A 60 -1.20 -3.26 -5.55
C HIS A 60 -0.18 -2.18 -5.98
N SER A 61 0.17 -1.21 -5.13
CA SER A 61 1.14 -0.14 -5.46
C SER A 61 2.61 -0.59 -5.54
N ILE A 62 2.94 -1.71 -4.89
CA ILE A 62 4.23 -2.44 -4.77
C ILE A 62 5.08 -2.55 -6.04
N MET A 63 4.45 -3.09 -7.09
CA MET A 63 5.14 -3.67 -8.25
C MET A 63 6.00 -2.68 -9.06
N ALA A 64 5.94 -1.38 -8.74
CA ALA A 64 6.80 -0.34 -9.28
C ALA A 64 8.24 -0.35 -8.75
N VAL A 65 8.40 -0.73 -7.49
CA VAL A 65 9.71 -0.87 -6.85
C VAL A 65 10.12 -2.31 -7.14
N GLY A 66 10.93 -2.48 -8.19
CA GLY A 66 11.41 -3.78 -8.66
C GLY A 66 12.11 -4.64 -7.59
N PRO A 67 12.61 -5.83 -7.98
CA PRO A 67 12.69 -7.07 -7.20
C PRO A 67 13.80 -7.09 -6.12
N ALA A 68 13.78 -6.15 -5.18
CA ALA A 68 14.78 -6.05 -4.12
C ALA A 68 14.26 -6.51 -2.74
N VAL A 69 13.10 -7.17 -2.67
CA VAL A 69 12.57 -7.75 -1.40
C VAL A 69 12.25 -9.25 -1.50
N SER A 70 12.83 -9.97 -2.47
CA SER A 70 12.72 -11.44 -2.53
C SER A 70 13.77 -12.17 -1.68
N ASN A 71 14.67 -11.48 -0.96
CA ASN A 71 15.80 -12.14 -0.28
C ASN A 71 15.93 -11.88 1.24
N ILE A 72 14.83 -11.67 1.96
CA ILE A 72 14.85 -11.79 3.42
C ILE A 72 13.97 -12.97 3.83
N GLN A 73 14.43 -14.18 3.48
CA GLN A 73 14.04 -15.35 4.23
C GLN A 73 14.74 -15.29 5.60
N PRO A 74 14.02 -15.40 6.74
CA PRO A 74 14.67 -15.61 8.02
C PRO A 74 15.30 -17.01 7.99
N LYS A 75 16.62 -17.04 7.80
CA LYS A 75 17.44 -18.24 7.98
C LYS A 75 17.26 -18.68 9.43
N ARG A 76 16.66 -19.85 9.63
CA ARG A 76 16.76 -20.60 10.89
C ARG A 76 18.23 -20.79 11.25
#